data_AF-A0AAJ0PVR4-F1
#
_entry.id   AF-A0AAJ0PVR4-F1
#
_cell.length_a   1.000
_cell.length_b   1.000
_cell.length_c   1.000
_cell.angle_alpha   90.00
_cell.angle_beta   90.00
_cell.angle_gamma   90.00
#
_symmetry.space_group_name_H-M   'P 1'
#
loop_
_entity.id
_entity.type
_entity.pdbx_description
1 polymer ?
#
loop_
_entity_poly.entity_id
_entity_poly.type
_entity_poly.pdbx_seq_one_letter_code
_entity_poly.pdbx_strand_id
1 'polypeptide(L)'
;MTLEERLNNWARAMRSGSAHGDSLVASIYFPGTGGRTISATLDEADAQKIELACRRLMPQDRKVLQMHYVWRAHPAYICRRLGLKARPTSIFDLALTHAKRAIDEKLSEPKVEYVSMQAIIDKMKEAEKESVAQP
;
A
#
# COMPACT_ATOMS: atom_id res chain seq x y z
N MET A 1 8.38 -8.91 -9.29
CA MET A 1 8.58 -8.23 -8.00
C MET A 1 7.69 -8.91 -6.98
N THR A 2 8.25 -9.38 -5.87
CA THR A 2 7.49 -10.07 -4.81
C THR A 2 6.65 -9.07 -4.00
N LEU A 3 5.58 -9.54 -3.34
CA LEU A 3 4.77 -8.66 -2.47
C LEU A 3 5.63 -8.03 -1.35
N GLU A 4 6.61 -8.76 -0.84
CA GLU A 4 7.51 -8.26 0.22
C GLU A 4 8.43 -7.14 -0.28
N GLU A 5 8.94 -7.24 -1.50
CA GLU A 5 9.72 -6.16 -2.11
C GLU A 5 8.88 -4.90 -2.29
N ARG A 6 7.64 -5.05 -2.76
CA ARG A 6 6.71 -3.93 -2.96
C ARG A 6 6.32 -3.27 -1.63
N LEU A 7 6.02 -4.07 -0.59
CA LEU A 7 5.77 -3.57 0.77
C LEU A 7 7.00 -2.87 1.38
N ASN A 8 8.20 -3.37 1.12
CA ASN A 8 9.43 -2.72 1.54
C ASN A 8 9.67 -1.39 0.80
N ASN A 9 9.36 -1.32 -0.49
CA ASN A 9 9.39 -0.09 -1.29
C ASN A 9 8.38 0.93 -0.74
N TRP A 10 7.12 0.53 -0.53
CA TRP A 10 6.09 1.36 0.11
C TRP A 10 6.53 1.87 1.49
N ALA A 11 7.11 1.01 2.33
CA ALA A 11 7.56 1.42 3.65
C ALA A 11 8.75 2.39 3.61
N ARG A 12 9.64 2.26 2.61
CA ARG A 12 10.69 3.24 2.35
C ARG A 12 10.09 4.58 1.94
N ALA A 13 9.09 4.56 1.05
CA ALA A 13 8.40 5.76 0.57
C ALA A 13 7.66 6.50 1.71
N MET A 14 7.04 5.75 2.62
CA MET A 14 6.33 6.33 3.77
C MET A 14 7.27 6.96 4.80
N ARG A 15 8.46 6.36 4.99
CA ARG A 15 9.50 6.93 5.86
C ARG A 15 10.16 8.17 5.24
N SER A 16 10.34 8.20 3.92
CA SER A 16 10.87 9.39 3.23
C SER A 16 9.86 10.52 3.20
N GLY A 17 8.57 10.24 3.02
CA GLY A 17 7.51 11.26 3.09
C GLY A 17 7.33 11.88 4.48
N SER A 18 7.64 11.14 5.54
CA SER A 18 7.61 11.63 6.93
C SER A 18 8.93 12.30 7.37
N ALA A 19 9.94 12.37 6.51
CA ALA A 19 11.21 13.04 6.75
C ALA A 19 11.22 14.48 6.21
N HIS A 20 10.09 15.19 6.33
CA HIS A 20 10.05 16.65 6.27
C HIS A 20 10.50 17.28 7.61
N GLY A 21 11.07 16.49 8.51
CA GLY A 21 11.80 16.96 9.68
C GLY A 21 13.14 17.56 9.26
N ASP A 22 13.09 18.82 8.85
CA ASP A 22 14.13 19.83 9.04
C ASP A 22 15.58 19.41 8.72
N SER A 23 15.78 18.79 7.56
CA SER A 23 17.13 18.56 7.02
C SER A 23 17.85 19.88 6.68
N LEU A 24 17.14 21.00 6.55
CA LEU A 24 17.75 22.29 6.22
C LEU A 24 18.48 22.89 7.42
N VAL A 25 17.86 22.91 8.61
CA VAL A 25 18.52 23.42 9.84
C VAL A 25 19.69 22.53 10.24
N ALA A 26 19.53 21.20 10.20
CA ALA A 26 20.61 20.27 10.53
C ALA A 26 21.83 20.43 9.59
N SER A 27 21.59 20.72 8.30
CA SER A 27 22.67 20.92 7.33
C SER A 27 23.51 22.19 7.58
N ILE A 28 22.91 23.22 8.20
CA ILE A 28 23.59 24.47 8.55
C ILE A 28 24.59 24.25 9.69
N TYR A 29 24.22 23.48 10.71
CA TYR A 29 25.07 23.25 11.90
C TYR A 29 26.00 22.04 11.77
N PHE A 30 25.67 21.08 10.90
CA PHE A 30 26.43 19.85 10.69
C PHE A 30 26.69 19.60 9.20
N PRO A 31 27.60 20.36 8.55
CA PRO A 31 27.84 20.26 7.10
C PRO A 31 28.40 18.89 6.65
N GLY A 32 28.82 18.03 7.58
CA GLY A 32 29.27 16.67 7.33
C GLY A 32 28.22 15.57 7.52
N THR A 33 27.05 15.87 8.09
CA THR A 33 25.95 14.89 8.15
C THR A 33 25.22 14.94 6.83
N GLY A 34 25.73 14.19 5.85
CA GLY A 34 25.05 14.03 4.57
C GLY A 34 23.59 13.68 4.81
N GLY A 35 22.70 14.59 4.39
CA GLY A 35 21.27 14.33 4.37
C GLY A 35 21.04 12.98 3.72
N ARG A 36 20.19 12.16 4.33
CA ARG A 36 19.96 10.78 3.92
C ARG A 36 19.65 10.76 2.43
N THR A 37 20.55 10.21 1.62
CA THR A 37 20.41 10.20 0.17
C THR A 37 19.08 9.54 -0.18
N ILE A 38 18.19 10.30 -0.84
CA ILE A 38 16.96 9.75 -1.40
C ILE A 38 17.42 8.83 -2.52
N SER A 39 17.56 7.55 -2.17
CA SER A 39 17.99 6.50 -3.07
C SER A 39 17.05 6.52 -4.28
N ALA A 40 17.62 6.79 -5.46
CA ALA A 40 16.94 6.82 -6.77
C ALA A 40 16.31 5.47 -7.19
N THR A 41 16.17 4.51 -6.27
CA THR A 41 15.55 3.19 -6.46
C THR A 41 14.15 3.12 -5.83
N LEU A 42 13.54 4.25 -5.50
CA LEU A 42 12.19 4.29 -4.92
C LEU A 42 11.17 4.36 -6.06
N ASP A 43 10.35 3.33 -6.22
CA ASP A 43 9.24 3.37 -7.16
C ASP A 43 8.04 4.03 -6.47
N GLU A 44 7.87 5.33 -6.70
CA GLU A 44 6.78 6.12 -6.14
C GLU A 44 5.41 5.67 -6.65
N ALA A 45 5.31 5.23 -7.91
CA ALA A 45 4.05 4.82 -8.50
C ALA A 45 3.55 3.50 -7.89
N ASP A 46 4.45 2.54 -7.66
CA ASP A 46 4.14 1.32 -6.94
C ASP A 46 3.77 1.58 -5.47
N ALA A 47 4.52 2.46 -4.80
CA ALA A 47 4.24 2.83 -3.42
C ALA A 47 2.86 3.50 -3.27
N GLN A 48 2.46 4.36 -4.21
CA GLN A 48 1.13 4.96 -4.22
C GLN A 48 0.01 3.93 -4.41
N LYS A 49 0.21 2.94 -5.30
CA LYS A 49 -0.76 1.85 -5.49
C LYS A 49 -0.97 1.05 -4.21
N ILE A 50 0.12 0.71 -3.52
CA ILE A 50 0.04 0.02 -2.21
C ILE A 50 -0.65 0.90 -1.17
N GLU A 51 -0.34 2.19 -1.11
CA GLU A 51 -0.98 3.09 -0.16
C GLU A 51 -2.50 3.18 -0.38
N LEU A 52 -2.95 3.23 -1.64
CA LEU A 52 -4.38 3.19 -1.98
C LEU A 52 -5.03 1.86 -1.56
N ALA A 53 -4.36 0.72 -1.78
CA ALA A 53 -4.84 -0.58 -1.31
C ALA A 53 -4.90 -0.63 0.23
N CYS A 54 -3.87 -0.14 0.92
CA CYS A 54 -3.80 -0.04 2.38
C CYS A 54 -4.94 0.78 2.99
N ARG A 55 -5.41 1.84 2.30
CA ARG A 55 -6.55 2.64 2.76
C ARG A 55 -7.88 1.87 2.75
N ARG A 56 -7.99 0.83 1.93
CA ARG A 56 -9.18 -0.03 1.82
C ARG A 56 -9.14 -1.24 2.78
N LEU A 57 -8.02 -1.46 3.46
CA LEU A 57 -7.88 -2.54 4.44
C LEU A 57 -8.61 -2.24 5.74
N MET A 58 -8.89 -3.29 6.51
CA MET A 58 -9.38 -3.13 7.87
C MET A 58 -8.37 -2.32 8.72
N PRO A 59 -8.83 -1.46 9.64
CA PRO A 59 -7.93 -0.61 10.44
C PRO A 59 -6.87 -1.40 11.22
N GLN A 60 -7.19 -2.64 11.63
CA GLN A 60 -6.27 -3.50 12.34
C GLN A 60 -5.13 -3.99 11.44
N ASP A 61 -5.44 -4.55 10.26
CA ASP A 61 -4.44 -5.03 9.29
C ASP A 61 -3.53 -3.90 8.80
N ARG A 62 -4.12 -2.72 8.54
CA ARG A 62 -3.36 -1.52 8.18
C ARG A 62 -2.34 -1.15 9.26
N LYS A 63 -2.74 -1.18 10.54
CA LYS A 63 -1.83 -0.88 11.65
C LYS A 63 -0.73 -1.95 11.79
N VAL A 64 -1.05 -3.23 11.60
CA VAL A 64 -0.04 -4.31 11.61
C VAL A 64 1.03 -4.03 10.56
N LEU A 65 0.63 -3.75 9.31
CA LEU A 65 1.56 -3.45 8.21
C LEU A 65 2.37 -2.19 8.49
N GLN A 66 1.74 -1.12 8.98
CA GLN A 66 2.43 0.12 9.30
C GLN A 66 3.47 -0.06 10.41
N MET A 67 3.10 -0.70 11.52
CA MET A 67 4.04 -0.90 12.63
C MET A 67 5.17 -1.86 12.25
N HIS A 68 4.88 -2.92 11.50
CA HIS A 68 5.89 -3.88 11.09
C HIS A 68 6.83 -3.31 10.02
N TYR A 69 6.31 -2.79 8.91
CA TYR A 69 7.15 -2.41 7.77
C TYR A 69 7.65 -0.96 7.85
N VAL A 70 6.79 -0.01 8.24
CA VAL A 70 7.16 1.41 8.29
C VAL A 70 8.00 1.69 9.52
N TRP A 71 7.52 1.31 10.71
CA TRP A 71 8.22 1.59 11.97
C TRP A 71 9.26 0.54 12.36
N ARG A 72 9.28 -0.64 11.72
CA ARG A 72 10.17 -1.76 12.08
C ARG A 72 10.05 -2.15 13.56
N ALA A 73 8.85 -2.03 14.12
CA ALA A 73 8.60 -2.33 15.52
C ALA A 73 8.69 -3.83 15.81
N HIS A 74 9.14 -4.19 17.00
CA HIS A 74 9.24 -5.58 17.42
C HIS A 74 7.84 -6.22 17.55
N PRO A 75 7.62 -7.49 17.12
CA PRO A 75 6.31 -8.15 17.16
C PRO A 75 5.61 -8.10 18.53
N ALA A 76 6.37 -8.28 19.62
CA ALA A 76 5.83 -8.19 20.98
C ALA A 76 5.25 -6.79 21.32
N TYR A 77 5.88 -5.72 20.82
CA TYR A 77 5.38 -4.36 20.98
C TYR A 77 4.12 -4.14 20.16
N ILE A 78 4.11 -4.62 18.92
CA ILE A 78 2.93 -4.54 18.03
C ILE A 78 1.75 -5.26 18.67
N CYS A 79 1.95 -6.48 19.18
CA CYS A 79 0.89 -7.26 19.83
C CYS A 79 0.30 -6.51 21.03
N ARG A 80 1.15 -6.00 21.92
CA ARG A 80 0.69 -5.20 23.08
C ARG A 80 -0.10 -3.97 22.65
N ARG A 81 0.37 -3.25 21.63
CA ARG A 81 -0.26 -2.01 21.17
C ARG A 81 -1.58 -2.24 20.41
N LEU A 82 -1.73 -3.39 19.76
CA LEU A 82 -2.94 -3.78 19.04
C LEU A 82 -3.90 -4.63 19.87
N GLY A 83 -3.59 -4.90 21.14
CA GLY A 83 -4.41 -5.76 22.00
C GLY A 83 -4.39 -7.24 21.58
N LEU A 84 -3.43 -7.65 20.75
CA LEU A 84 -3.23 -9.05 20.39
C LEU A 84 -2.55 -9.79 21.54
N LYS A 85 -2.95 -11.04 21.78
CA LYS A 85 -2.23 -11.90 22.72
C LYS A 85 -0.79 -12.08 22.23
N ALA A 86 0.17 -11.61 23.02
CA ALA A 86 1.59 -11.67 22.68
C ALA A 86 2.15 -13.10 22.62
N ARG A 87 1.40 -14.08 23.15
CA ARG A 87 1.71 -15.51 23.04
C ARG A 87 0.45 -16.30 22.70
N PRO A 88 0.58 -17.36 21.87
CA PRO A 88 1.79 -17.80 21.16
C PRO A 88 2.23 -16.83 20.04
N THR A 89 3.52 -16.87 19.67
CA THR A 89 4.09 -16.02 18.61
C THR A 89 3.36 -16.16 17.28
N SER A 90 2.77 -17.34 17.03
CA SER A 90 1.94 -17.64 15.86
C SER A 90 0.74 -16.71 15.68
N ILE A 91 0.26 -16.03 16.73
CA ILE A 91 -0.84 -15.07 16.62
C ILE A 91 -0.39 -13.85 15.79
N PHE A 92 0.83 -13.38 16.02
CA PHE A 92 1.38 -12.28 15.23
C PHE A 92 1.57 -12.69 13.78
N ASP A 93 2.14 -13.87 13.54
CA ASP A 93 2.37 -14.39 12.20
C ASP A 93 1.05 -14.60 11.46
N LEU A 94 0.00 -15.06 12.14
CA LEU A 94 -1.34 -15.18 11.58
C LEU A 94 -1.90 -13.80 11.21
N ALA A 95 -1.79 -12.80 12.09
CA ALA A 95 -2.24 -11.44 11.79
C ALA A 95 -1.45 -10.83 10.62
N LEU A 96 -0.16 -11.10 10.52
CA LEU A 96 0.70 -10.60 9.44
C LEU A 96 0.38 -11.27 8.11
N THR A 97 0.20 -12.59 8.10
CA THR A 97 -0.19 -13.35 6.91
C THR A 97 -1.59 -12.94 6.44
N HIS A 98 -2.53 -12.73 7.36
CA HIS A 98 -3.85 -12.18 7.06
C HIS A 98 -3.74 -10.81 6.40
N ALA A 99 -2.97 -9.88 6.97
CA ALA A 99 -2.78 -8.55 6.41
C ALA A 99 -2.10 -8.59 5.02
N LYS A 100 -1.10 -9.47 4.82
CA LYS A 100 -0.45 -9.70 3.52
C LYS A 100 -1.43 -10.24 2.48
N ARG A 101 -2.28 -11.20 2.86
CA ARG A 101 -3.30 -11.74 1.96
C ARG A 101 -4.35 -10.71 1.59
N ALA A 102 -4.83 -9.94 2.58
CA ALA A 102 -5.82 -8.91 2.37
C ALA A 102 -5.32 -7.81 1.42
N ILE A 103 -4.04 -7.40 1.54
CA ILE A 103 -3.51 -6.40 0.61
C ILE A 103 -3.33 -6.95 -0.81
N ASP A 104 -2.91 -8.21 -0.94
CA ASP A 104 -2.78 -8.88 -2.24
C ASP A 104 -4.15 -8.98 -2.94
N GLU A 105 -5.19 -9.31 -2.19
CA GLU A 105 -6.57 -9.30 -2.68
C GLU A 105 -6.98 -7.89 -3.15
N LYS A 106 -6.73 -6.84 -2.36
CA LYS A 106 -7.02 -5.45 -2.76
C LYS A 106 -6.20 -4.95 -3.94
N LEU A 107 -5.02 -5.50 -4.18
CA LEU A 107 -4.18 -5.22 -5.35
C LEU A 107 -4.69 -5.95 -6.59
N SER A 108 -5.31 -7.13 -6.42
CA SER A 108 -5.89 -7.94 -7.49
C SER A 108 -7.32 -7.53 -7.86
N GLU A 109 -8.02 -6.82 -6.97
CA GLU A 109 -9.41 -6.39 -7.20
C GLU A 109 -9.50 -5.57 -8.50
N PRO A 110 -10.29 -6.04 -9.50
CA PRO A 110 -10.48 -5.29 -10.72
C PRO A 110 -11.12 -3.95 -10.36
N LYS A 111 -10.59 -2.87 -10.95
CA LYS A 111 -11.16 -1.54 -10.81
C LYS A 111 -12.62 -1.62 -11.25
N VAL A 112 -13.55 -1.48 -10.32
CA VAL A 112 -14.98 -1.46 -10.64
C VAL A 112 -15.20 -0.21 -11.48
N GLU A 113 -15.33 -0.38 -12.79
CA GLU A 113 -15.71 0.71 -13.69
C GLU A 113 -17.19 0.97 -13.49
N TYR A 114 -17.50 2.12 -12.92
CA TYR A 114 -18.88 2.58 -12.85
C TYR A 114 -19.30 3.01 -14.26
N VAL A 115 -20.00 2.14 -14.96
CA VAL A 115 -20.54 2.42 -16.28
C VAL A 115 -21.94 3.01 -16.12
N SER A 116 -22.22 4.14 -16.75
CA SER A 116 -23.58 4.70 -16.74
C SER A 116 -24.52 3.78 -17.53
N MET A 117 -25.79 3.66 -17.10
CA MET A 117 -26.79 2.89 -17.85
C MET A 117 -26.92 3.39 -19.29
N GLN A 118 -26.74 4.70 -19.49
CA GLN A 118 -26.78 5.30 -20.83
C GLN A 118 -25.66 4.76 -21.72
N ALA A 119 -24.43 4.68 -21.21
CA ALA A 119 -23.31 4.13 -21.95
C ALA A 119 -23.50 2.64 -22.30
N ILE A 120 -24.20 1.87 -21.45
CA ILE A 120 -24.56 0.48 -21.75
C ILE A 120 -25.61 0.43 -22.89
N ILE A 121 -26.66 1.25 -22.79
CA ILE A 121 -27.72 1.35 -23.82
C ILE A 121 -27.14 1.75 -25.17
N ASP A 122 -26.24 2.73 -25.19
CA ASP A 122 -25.62 3.21 -26.42
C ASP A 122 -24.75 2.11 -27.06
N LYS A 123 -23.98 1.36 -26.25
CA LYS A 123 -23.20 0.19 -26.71
C LYS A 123 -24.08 -0.91 -27.30
N MET A 124 -25.24 -1.18 -26.69
CA MET A 124 -26.17 -2.19 -27.20
C MET A 124 -26.80 -1.76 -28.54
N LYS A 125 -27.14 -0.47 -28.68
CA LYS A 125 -27.64 0.08 -29.95
C LYS A 125 -26.60 0.06 -31.07
N GLU A 126 -25.32 0.26 -30.74
CA GLU A 126 -24.23 0.13 -31.71
C GLU A 126 -24.04 -1.32 -32.16
N ALA A 127 -24.09 -2.29 -31.24
CA ALA A 127 -24.00 -3.71 -31.55
C ALA A 127 -25.18 -4.21 -32.42
N GLU A 128 -26.40 -3.72 -32.18
CA GLU A 128 -27.56 -4.03 -33.04
C GLU A 128 -27.36 -3.52 -34.46
N LYS A 129 -26.83 -2.30 -34.62
CA LYS A 129 -26.55 -1.72 -35.95
C LYS A 129 -25.47 -2.49 -36.71
N GLU A 130 -24.43 -2.97 -36.02
CA GLU A 130 -23.39 -3.81 -36.64
C GLU A 130 -23.92 -5.18 -37.07
N SER A 131 -24.83 -5.79 -36.29
CA SER A 131 -25.44 -7.07 -36.64
C SER A 131 -26.38 -7.00 -37.85
N VAL A 132 -26.98 -5.84 -38.10
CA VAL A 132 -27.85 -5.58 -39.26
C VAL A 132 -27.03 -5.19 -40.50
N ALA A 133 -25.77 -4.80 -40.33
CA ALA A 133 -24.87 -4.35 -41.40
C ALA A 133 -23.96 -5.46 -41.97
N GLN A 134 -23.96 -6.67 -41.40
CA GLN A 134 -23.27 -7.83 -41.97
C GLN A 134 -24.23 -8.66 -42.85
N PRO A 135 -23.99 -8.75 -44.19
CA PRO A 135 -24.82 -9.50 -45.13
C PRO A 135 -24.65 -11.03 -45.05
#